data_AF-A0A6I5PAL8-F1
#
_entry.id   AF-A0A6I5PAL8-F1
#
_cell.length_a   1.000
_cell.length_b   1.000
_cell.length_c   1.000
_cell.angle_alpha   90.00
_cell.angle_beta   90.00
_cell.angle_gamma   90.00
#
_symmetry.space_group_name_H-M   'P 1'
#
loop_
_entity.id
_entity.type
_entity.pdbx_description
1 polymer ?
#
loop_
_entity_poly.entity_id
_entity_poly.type
_entity_poly.pdbx_seq_one_letter_code
_entity_poly.pdbx_strand_id
1 'polypeptide(L)'
;MSDIPIQKQVVAALDNIHTSNTWLRLTRLNDISPIYQEISDRFIAELSEVTGDDLNKQITRTFVTLFISSPHSITPYHIDHTSNFLLQISGHKEVHLFNPYDRKVLTEPELEQFYIGNYGSAQYRQQHDVEATIYPLTAGKGVHHPVNAPHWVKNGSQVSVSLSIGLCLESGNQRAKVYQANYYLRKAGFSPRPPGQSPLQDRLKIGVMSALSDRNPLTLDDVLLSGVGRIRRVSQWSASTKVRLQRSLDAWLALPGIRDLYDYSRFPRISNGFRGVFDTFEQAQQAIAQHLPVGYDHTGAHQYSAKNLDQLNPSDRPLLPYLKTVLAASQRVFDLGGSVGRGYYTYQRYVDYPSQLKWQVCEVPSAVEAGTNIARKRGITNLSFTTQHEMADGADVFITCGALQYIQPSLAAILAPLGEKPRHLFIARVPFYEGPDYVTLQSILASKQPYKLAAICPYKIQNRDQFIGDIEALGYELTESWKNDRTCVIPFHPQRFVDGYHSFYFRQVDA
;
A
#
# COMPACT_ATOMS: atom_id res chain seq x y z
N MET A 1 -17.03 6.74 46.56
CA MET A 1 -16.93 5.33 47.00
C MET A 1 -15.48 4.82 46.84
N SER A 2 -14.46 5.53 47.34
CA SER A 2 -13.05 5.17 47.11
C SER A 2 -12.22 4.84 48.37
N ASP A 3 -12.80 4.83 49.57
CA ASP A 3 -12.04 4.69 50.83
C ASP A 3 -12.18 3.32 51.50
N ILE A 4 -12.84 2.35 50.86
CA ILE A 4 -12.95 0.98 51.39
C ILE A 4 -11.74 0.17 50.91
N PRO A 5 -10.95 -0.47 51.80
CA PRO A 5 -9.87 -1.37 51.40
C PRO A 5 -10.33 -2.43 50.39
N ILE A 6 -9.52 -2.73 49.39
CA ILE A 6 -9.89 -3.64 48.28
C ILE A 6 -10.35 -5.01 48.78
N GLN A 7 -9.80 -5.50 49.89
CA GLN A 7 -10.22 -6.76 50.52
C GLN A 7 -11.69 -6.71 50.96
N LYS A 8 -12.11 -5.60 51.59
CA LYS A 8 -13.51 -5.41 52.02
C LYS A 8 -14.45 -5.27 50.83
N GLN A 9 -13.98 -4.67 49.72
CA GLN A 9 -14.77 -4.60 48.48
C GLN A 9 -14.97 -5.98 47.85
N VAL A 10 -13.93 -6.82 47.82
CA VAL A 10 -14.01 -8.19 47.29
C VAL A 10 -14.95 -9.05 48.13
N VAL A 11 -14.84 -8.98 49.47
CA VAL A 11 -15.76 -9.72 50.37
C VAL A 11 -17.20 -9.26 50.16
N ALA A 12 -17.45 -7.94 50.13
CA ALA A 12 -18.79 -7.43 49.90
C ALA A 12 -19.35 -7.82 48.51
N ALA A 13 -18.51 -7.89 47.48
CA ALA A 13 -18.91 -8.37 46.16
C ALA A 13 -19.29 -9.86 46.17
N LEU A 14 -18.57 -10.68 46.93
CA LEU A 14 -18.88 -12.10 47.12
C LEU A 14 -20.19 -12.29 47.90
N ASP A 15 -20.38 -11.56 49.00
CA ASP A 15 -21.59 -11.65 49.83
C ASP A 15 -22.85 -11.29 49.03
N ASN A 16 -22.73 -10.38 48.06
CA ASN A 16 -23.84 -9.91 47.23
C ASN A 16 -23.84 -10.51 45.81
N ILE A 17 -23.03 -11.53 45.52
CA ILE A 17 -22.83 -12.04 44.15
C ILE A 17 -24.12 -12.57 43.51
N HIS A 18 -25.12 -12.95 44.30
CA HIS A 18 -26.41 -13.44 43.83
C HIS A 18 -27.27 -12.35 43.16
N THR A 19 -27.08 -11.07 43.51
CA THR A 19 -27.99 -9.98 43.13
C THR A 19 -27.30 -8.74 42.56
N SER A 20 -25.97 -8.64 42.67
CA SER A 20 -25.21 -7.42 42.40
C SER A 20 -24.72 -7.25 40.95
N ASN A 21 -25.08 -8.14 40.01
CA ASN A 21 -24.55 -8.15 38.64
C ASN A 21 -23.02 -8.00 38.58
N THR A 22 -22.33 -8.62 39.52
CA THR A 22 -20.88 -8.51 39.69
C THR A 22 -20.20 -9.79 39.21
N TRP A 23 -18.94 -9.67 38.83
CA TRP A 23 -18.09 -10.82 38.52
C TRP A 23 -16.71 -10.60 39.12
N LEU A 24 -16.12 -11.68 39.62
CA LEU A 24 -14.78 -11.73 40.16
C LEU A 24 -13.93 -12.60 39.23
N ARG A 25 -12.77 -12.06 38.82
CA ARG A 25 -11.75 -12.77 38.06
C ARG A 25 -10.44 -12.74 38.82
N LEU A 26 -10.11 -13.87 39.42
CA LEU A 26 -8.84 -14.07 40.12
C LEU A 26 -7.90 -14.82 39.19
N THR A 27 -6.93 -14.12 38.62
CA THR A 27 -5.99 -14.69 37.62
C THR A 27 -4.62 -14.92 38.23
N ARG A 28 -3.82 -15.79 37.61
CA ARG A 28 -2.48 -16.20 38.08
C ARG A 28 -2.50 -16.83 39.48
N LEU A 29 -3.55 -17.58 39.79
CA LEU A 29 -3.68 -18.24 41.10
C LEU A 29 -2.56 -19.25 41.36
N ASN A 30 -2.08 -19.91 40.30
CA ASN A 30 -0.96 -20.83 40.33
C ASN A 30 0.37 -20.13 40.73
N ASP A 31 0.53 -18.84 40.45
CA ASP A 31 1.76 -18.10 40.81
C ASP A 31 1.83 -17.80 42.32
N ILE A 32 0.69 -17.83 43.03
CA ILE A 32 0.59 -17.39 44.43
C ILE A 32 0.11 -18.48 45.39
N SER A 33 -0.38 -19.61 44.89
CA SER A 33 -0.95 -20.68 45.69
C SER A 33 -0.51 -22.06 45.19
N PRO A 34 0.22 -22.84 46.03
CA PRO A 34 0.68 -24.18 45.68
C PRO A 34 -0.45 -25.14 45.27
N ILE A 35 -1.65 -24.97 45.84
CA ILE A 35 -2.83 -25.81 45.52
C ILE A 35 -3.23 -25.64 44.06
N TYR A 36 -3.26 -24.40 43.55
CA TYR A 36 -3.63 -24.14 42.16
C TYR A 36 -2.49 -24.52 41.19
N GLN A 37 -1.24 -24.46 41.65
CA GLN A 37 -0.11 -24.97 40.89
C GLN A 37 -0.21 -26.49 40.71
N GLU A 38 -0.47 -27.24 41.79
CA GLU A 38 -0.64 -28.71 41.72
C GLU A 38 -1.81 -29.12 40.81
N ILE A 39 -2.95 -28.41 40.88
CA ILE A 39 -4.09 -28.63 39.98
C ILE A 39 -3.67 -28.44 38.52
N SER A 40 -2.92 -27.37 38.23
CA SER A 40 -2.43 -27.08 36.88
C SER A 40 -1.47 -28.17 36.39
N ASP A 41 -0.52 -28.58 37.22
CA ASP A 41 0.50 -29.55 36.84
C ASP A 41 -0.12 -30.93 36.56
N ARG A 42 -1.06 -31.36 37.41
CA ARG A 42 -1.81 -32.60 37.18
C ARG A 42 -2.64 -32.52 35.90
N PHE A 43 -3.33 -31.40 35.66
CA PHE A 43 -4.11 -31.20 34.44
C PHE A 43 -3.23 -31.27 33.17
N ILE A 44 -2.05 -30.64 33.19
CA ILE A 44 -1.10 -30.68 32.07
C ILE A 44 -0.56 -32.11 31.86
N ALA A 45 -0.29 -32.84 32.93
CA ALA A 45 0.16 -34.23 32.85
C ALA A 45 -0.89 -35.14 32.21
N GLU A 46 -2.15 -35.06 32.67
CA GLU A 46 -3.27 -35.80 32.08
C GLU A 46 -3.49 -35.43 30.61
N LEU A 47 -3.41 -34.14 30.27
CA LEU A 47 -3.54 -33.70 28.89
C LEU A 47 -2.38 -34.17 28.01
N SER A 48 -1.16 -34.23 28.55
CA SER A 48 0.02 -34.77 27.85
C SER A 48 -0.15 -36.26 27.55
N GLU A 49 -0.70 -37.04 28.49
CA GLU A 49 -1.02 -38.44 28.28
C GLU A 49 -2.08 -38.64 27.18
N VAL A 50 -3.17 -37.87 27.24
CA VAL A 50 -4.27 -37.94 26.26
C VAL A 50 -3.82 -37.54 24.85
N THR A 51 -2.94 -36.55 24.74
CA THR A 51 -2.45 -36.05 23.44
C THR A 51 -1.28 -36.84 22.89
N GLY A 52 -0.55 -37.58 23.74
CA GLY A 52 0.71 -38.25 23.38
C GLY A 52 1.89 -37.30 23.25
N ASP A 53 1.72 -36.01 23.59
CA ASP A 53 2.74 -34.98 23.49
C ASP A 53 3.20 -34.52 24.87
N ASP A 54 4.50 -34.25 25.02
CA ASP A 54 5.03 -33.62 26.23
C ASP A 54 4.75 -32.11 26.22
N LEU A 55 3.59 -31.71 26.76
CA LEU A 55 3.14 -30.32 26.74
C LEU A 55 4.02 -29.39 27.55
N ASN A 56 4.75 -29.89 28.57
CA ASN A 56 5.67 -29.07 29.35
C ASN A 56 6.79 -28.45 28.50
N LYS A 57 7.14 -29.09 27.37
CA LYS A 57 8.13 -28.54 26.42
C LYS A 57 7.56 -27.47 25.49
N GLN A 58 6.24 -27.40 25.37
CA GLN A 58 5.55 -26.49 24.44
C GLN A 58 4.97 -25.27 25.16
N ILE A 59 4.62 -25.44 26.44
CA ILE A 59 4.04 -24.40 27.28
C ILE A 59 5.15 -23.45 27.74
N THR A 60 4.99 -22.18 27.40
CA THR A 60 5.85 -21.09 27.88
C THR A 60 5.35 -20.50 29.18
N ARG A 61 4.04 -20.55 29.42
CA ARG A 61 3.39 -20.07 30.63
C ARG A 61 2.00 -20.64 30.81
N THR A 62 1.58 -20.81 32.05
CA THR A 62 0.23 -21.21 32.43
C THR A 62 -0.46 -20.13 33.25
N PHE A 63 -1.76 -19.97 33.04
CA PHE A 63 -2.62 -19.05 33.78
C PHE A 63 -3.80 -19.80 34.36
N VAL A 64 -3.81 -19.99 35.68
CA VAL A 64 -5.00 -20.49 36.39
C VAL A 64 -5.85 -19.31 36.83
N THR A 65 -7.09 -19.27 36.35
CA THR A 65 -8.03 -18.19 36.64
C THR A 65 -9.34 -18.74 37.20
N LEU A 66 -9.75 -18.26 38.38
CA LEU A 66 -11.06 -18.55 38.95
C LEU A 66 -12.03 -17.43 38.60
N PHE A 67 -13.17 -17.82 38.05
CA PHE A 67 -14.30 -16.94 37.74
C PHE A 67 -15.46 -17.23 38.68
N ILE A 68 -15.98 -16.18 39.32
CA ILE A 68 -17.20 -16.23 40.13
C ILE A 68 -18.10 -15.12 39.61
N SER A 69 -19.27 -15.47 39.08
CA SER A 69 -20.12 -14.54 38.36
C SER A 69 -21.57 -14.61 38.82
N SER A 70 -22.22 -13.45 38.90
CA SER A 70 -23.66 -13.34 39.12
C SER A 70 -24.48 -14.10 38.06
N PRO A 71 -25.73 -14.48 38.41
CA PRO A 71 -26.71 -14.96 37.44
C PRO A 71 -26.82 -14.04 36.22
N HIS A 72 -27.08 -14.61 35.06
CA HIS A 72 -27.33 -13.92 33.79
C HIS A 72 -26.20 -13.00 33.28
N SER A 73 -25.03 -13.01 33.91
CA SER A 73 -23.89 -12.20 33.44
C SER A 73 -23.44 -12.67 32.06
N ILE A 74 -23.07 -11.72 31.21
CA ILE A 74 -22.53 -11.98 29.88
C ILE A 74 -21.05 -11.55 29.85
N THR A 75 -20.18 -12.46 29.42
CA THR A 75 -18.83 -12.10 28.99
C THR A 75 -18.90 -11.78 27.49
N PRO A 76 -18.59 -10.54 27.07
CA PRO A 76 -18.70 -10.13 25.68
C PRO A 76 -17.79 -10.93 24.74
N TYR A 77 -18.06 -10.80 23.44
CA TYR A 77 -17.26 -11.40 22.38
C TYR A 77 -15.81 -10.91 22.40
N HIS A 78 -14.87 -11.85 22.44
CA HIS A 78 -13.43 -11.57 22.40
C HIS A 78 -12.63 -12.76 21.88
N ILE A 79 -11.33 -12.58 21.75
CA ILE A 79 -10.35 -13.63 21.46
C ILE A 79 -9.24 -13.57 22.50
N ASP A 80 -8.62 -14.72 22.78
CA ASP A 80 -7.49 -14.83 23.69
C ASP A 80 -6.25 -15.41 23.00
N HIS A 81 -5.09 -15.10 23.55
CA HIS A 81 -3.82 -15.68 23.11
C HIS A 81 -3.59 -17.10 23.66
N THR A 82 -4.21 -17.44 24.80
CA THR A 82 -4.04 -18.75 25.44
C THR A 82 -4.88 -19.81 24.75
N SER A 83 -4.35 -21.04 24.66
CA SER A 83 -5.18 -22.23 24.50
C SER A 83 -5.83 -22.51 25.85
N ASN A 84 -7.13 -22.26 25.99
CA ASN A 84 -7.77 -22.19 27.30
C ASN A 84 -8.74 -23.34 27.53
N PHE A 85 -8.73 -23.90 28.74
CA PHE A 85 -9.67 -24.92 29.18
C PHE A 85 -10.57 -24.36 30.27
N LEU A 86 -11.85 -24.19 29.95
CA LEU A 86 -12.84 -23.61 30.84
C LEU A 86 -13.67 -24.73 31.48
N LEU A 87 -13.45 -24.95 32.78
CA LEU A 87 -13.97 -26.06 33.57
C LEU A 87 -15.04 -25.55 34.53
N GLN A 88 -16.26 -26.07 34.44
CA GLN A 88 -17.39 -25.63 35.24
C GLN A 88 -17.43 -26.38 36.58
N ILE A 89 -17.39 -25.63 37.69
CA ILE A 89 -17.44 -26.19 39.05
C ILE A 89 -18.87 -26.19 39.57
N SER A 90 -19.59 -25.07 39.44
CA SER A 90 -20.96 -24.91 39.94
C SER A 90 -21.77 -23.93 39.08
N GLY A 91 -23.08 -24.12 39.02
CA GLY A 91 -23.98 -23.34 38.17
C GLY A 91 -23.95 -23.78 36.70
N HIS A 92 -24.61 -22.99 35.86
CA HIS A 92 -24.76 -23.24 34.43
C HIS A 92 -24.25 -22.07 33.60
N LYS A 93 -23.64 -22.38 32.45
CA LYS A 93 -23.26 -21.40 31.44
C LYS A 93 -23.37 -21.97 30.03
N GLU A 94 -23.58 -21.08 29.07
CA GLU A 94 -23.52 -21.35 27.65
C GLU A 94 -22.30 -20.62 27.08
N VAL A 95 -21.42 -21.38 26.41
CA VAL A 95 -20.27 -20.83 25.69
C VAL A 95 -20.58 -20.88 24.21
N HIS A 96 -20.56 -19.73 23.55
CA HIS A 96 -20.67 -19.64 22.11
C HIS A 96 -19.27 -19.50 21.53
N LEU A 97 -18.78 -20.56 20.89
CA LEU A 97 -17.41 -20.64 20.37
C LEU A 97 -17.41 -20.69 18.85
N PHE A 98 -16.54 -19.90 18.23
CA PHE A 98 -16.44 -19.76 16.79
C PHE A 98 -15.13 -20.35 16.29
N ASN A 99 -15.11 -20.80 15.03
CA ASN A 99 -13.90 -21.36 14.43
C ASN A 99 -12.80 -20.28 14.25
N PRO A 100 -11.62 -20.40 14.89
CA PRO A 100 -10.53 -19.41 14.76
C PRO A 100 -9.93 -19.31 13.35
N TYR A 101 -10.21 -20.27 12.47
CA TYR A 101 -9.70 -20.30 11.10
C TYR A 101 -10.71 -19.75 10.07
N ASP A 102 -11.95 -19.51 10.48
CA ASP A 102 -12.94 -18.90 9.59
C ASP A 102 -12.71 -17.39 9.51
N ARG A 103 -12.29 -16.93 8.33
CA ARG A 103 -12.00 -15.52 8.07
C ARG A 103 -13.24 -14.66 7.84
N LYS A 104 -14.44 -15.25 7.81
CA LYS A 104 -15.70 -14.50 7.85
C LYS A 104 -15.99 -13.96 9.26
N VAL A 105 -15.64 -14.75 10.29
CA VAL A 105 -15.89 -14.38 11.69
C VAL A 105 -14.71 -13.64 12.32
N LEU A 106 -13.47 -14.01 11.94
CA LEU A 106 -12.25 -13.40 12.46
C LEU A 106 -11.25 -13.10 11.35
N THR A 107 -11.14 -11.84 10.97
CA THR A 107 -10.30 -11.41 9.85
C THR A 107 -8.82 -11.27 10.23
N GLU A 108 -7.92 -11.35 9.24
CA GLU A 108 -6.49 -11.13 9.47
C GLU A 108 -6.17 -9.73 10.06
N PRO A 109 -6.82 -8.62 9.62
CA PRO A 109 -6.62 -7.32 10.26
C PRO A 109 -7.04 -7.27 11.74
N GLU A 110 -8.10 -7.98 12.14
CA GLU A 110 -8.52 -8.05 13.55
C GLU A 110 -7.47 -8.79 14.39
N LEU A 111 -6.91 -9.89 13.88
CA LEU A 111 -5.80 -10.63 14.50
C LEU A 111 -4.53 -9.78 14.59
N GLU A 112 -4.17 -9.09 13.50
CA GLU A 112 -3.04 -8.16 13.46
C GLU A 112 -3.20 -7.05 14.53
N GLN A 113 -4.40 -6.50 14.69
CA GLN A 113 -4.73 -5.49 15.71
C GLN A 113 -4.67 -6.05 17.14
N PHE A 114 -5.15 -7.27 17.35
CA PHE A 114 -5.06 -7.94 18.66
C PHE A 114 -3.59 -8.04 19.10
N TYR A 115 -2.72 -8.51 18.20
CA TYR A 115 -1.31 -8.73 18.51
C TYR A 115 -0.45 -7.46 18.57
N ILE A 116 -1.01 -6.28 18.27
CA ILE A 116 -0.40 -4.99 18.62
C ILE A 116 -1.00 -4.36 19.88
N GLY A 117 -1.80 -5.11 20.65
CA GLY A 117 -2.33 -4.69 21.94
C GLY A 117 -3.71 -4.02 21.88
N ASN A 118 -4.44 -4.13 20.77
CA ASN A 118 -5.87 -3.79 20.73
C ASN A 118 -6.69 -5.05 21.05
N TYR A 119 -6.83 -5.38 22.34
CA TYR A 119 -7.50 -6.60 22.78
C TYR A 119 -9.02 -6.65 22.48
N GLY A 120 -9.63 -5.52 22.09
CA GLY A 120 -11.01 -5.43 21.63
C GLY A 120 -11.16 -5.42 20.10
N SER A 121 -10.14 -5.88 19.36
CA SER A 121 -10.15 -5.81 17.89
C SER A 121 -11.14 -6.76 17.22
N ALA A 122 -11.43 -7.91 17.84
CA ALA A 122 -12.36 -8.89 17.30
C ALA A 122 -13.80 -8.35 17.40
N GLN A 123 -14.46 -8.17 16.26
CA GLN A 123 -15.80 -7.60 16.23
C GLN A 123 -16.86 -8.68 16.14
N TYR A 124 -17.81 -8.64 17.09
CA TYR A 124 -19.01 -9.44 17.02
C TYR A 124 -19.90 -8.98 15.88
N ARG A 125 -20.40 -9.94 15.11
CA ARG A 125 -21.28 -9.70 13.96
C ARG A 125 -22.45 -10.66 14.09
N GLN A 126 -23.62 -10.13 14.45
CA GLN A 126 -24.82 -10.94 14.73
C GLN A 126 -25.22 -11.85 13.55
N GLN A 127 -25.01 -11.39 12.32
CA GLN A 127 -25.25 -12.20 11.11
C GLN A 127 -24.44 -13.51 11.07
N HIS A 128 -23.38 -13.62 11.89
CA HIS A 128 -22.53 -14.79 11.98
C HIS A 128 -22.84 -15.69 13.20
N ASP A 129 -23.99 -15.50 13.87
CA ASP A 129 -24.37 -16.36 15.00
C ASP A 129 -24.56 -17.83 14.61
N VAL A 130 -24.91 -18.09 13.35
CA VAL A 130 -25.13 -19.46 12.84
C VAL A 130 -23.84 -20.27 12.74
N GLU A 131 -22.68 -19.59 12.73
CA GLU A 131 -21.34 -20.18 12.72
C GLU A 131 -20.84 -20.54 14.14
N ALA A 132 -21.56 -20.14 15.20
CA ALA A 132 -21.20 -20.48 16.57
C ALA A 132 -21.56 -21.93 16.91
N THR A 133 -20.64 -22.64 17.54
CA THR A 133 -20.96 -23.88 18.27
C THR A 133 -21.27 -23.54 19.72
N ILE A 134 -22.44 -23.98 20.19
CA ILE A 134 -22.92 -23.69 21.55
C ILE A 134 -22.57 -24.87 22.46
N TYR A 135 -21.80 -24.60 23.51
CA TYR A 135 -21.43 -25.58 24.53
C TYR A 135 -22.13 -25.27 25.85
N PRO A 136 -23.17 -26.03 26.23
CA PRO A 136 -23.77 -25.94 27.55
C PRO A 136 -22.86 -26.61 28.58
N LEU A 137 -22.41 -25.84 29.56
CA LEU A 137 -21.59 -26.31 30.65
C LEU A 137 -22.38 -26.38 31.95
N THR A 138 -22.33 -27.54 32.57
CA THR A 138 -22.84 -27.85 33.91
C THR A 138 -21.66 -28.29 34.77
N ALA A 139 -21.84 -28.35 36.09
CA ALA A 139 -20.80 -28.85 37.00
C ALA A 139 -20.15 -30.14 36.49
N GLY A 140 -18.81 -30.18 36.48
CA GLY A 140 -18.00 -31.31 36.00
C GLY A 140 -17.73 -31.32 34.49
N LYS A 141 -18.34 -30.43 33.69
CA LYS A 141 -18.05 -30.30 32.26
C LYS A 141 -16.99 -29.24 31.99
N GLY A 142 -16.24 -29.41 30.91
CA GLY A 142 -15.29 -28.44 30.41
C GLY A 142 -15.40 -28.24 28.89
N VAL A 143 -14.88 -27.11 28.42
CA VAL A 143 -14.72 -26.82 26.98
C VAL A 143 -13.32 -26.27 26.73
N HIS A 144 -12.74 -26.69 25.61
CA HIS A 144 -11.46 -26.18 25.12
C HIS A 144 -11.71 -25.02 24.15
N HIS A 145 -11.03 -23.89 24.41
CA HIS A 145 -10.97 -22.72 23.54
C HIS A 145 -9.60 -22.73 22.85
N PRO A 146 -9.53 -23.05 21.55
CA PRO A 146 -8.30 -22.92 20.80
C PRO A 146 -7.76 -21.47 20.79
N VAL A 147 -6.46 -21.30 20.57
CA VAL A 147 -5.83 -19.98 20.46
C VAL A 147 -6.55 -19.13 19.40
N ASN A 148 -6.92 -17.91 19.77
CA ASN A 148 -7.69 -16.94 18.99
C ASN A 148 -9.13 -17.37 18.63
N ALA A 149 -9.68 -18.46 19.20
CA ALA A 149 -11.07 -18.83 18.94
C ALA A 149 -11.99 -17.73 19.49
N PRO A 150 -12.75 -17.03 18.63
CA PRO A 150 -13.67 -16.02 19.11
C PRO A 150 -14.75 -16.66 19.95
N HIS A 151 -15.13 -16.01 21.05
CA HIS A 151 -16.18 -16.53 21.91
C HIS A 151 -16.83 -15.45 22.76
N TRP A 152 -18.06 -15.75 23.18
CA TRP A 152 -18.77 -15.04 24.23
C TRP A 152 -19.48 -16.06 25.14
N VAL A 153 -19.83 -15.63 26.36
CA VAL A 153 -20.34 -16.54 27.38
C VAL A 153 -21.55 -15.94 28.07
N LYS A 154 -22.56 -16.75 28.33
CA LYS A 154 -23.76 -16.38 29.10
C LYS A 154 -23.93 -17.29 30.30
N ASN A 155 -24.08 -16.73 31.49
CA ASN A 155 -24.41 -17.51 32.67
C ASN A 155 -25.92 -17.72 32.81
N GLY A 156 -26.30 -18.85 33.43
CA GLY A 156 -27.68 -19.18 33.76
C GLY A 156 -28.23 -18.39 34.94
N SER A 157 -29.33 -18.86 35.53
CA SER A 157 -30.04 -18.21 36.64
C SER A 157 -29.38 -18.38 38.02
N GLN A 158 -28.27 -19.10 38.10
CA GLN A 158 -27.52 -19.35 39.34
C GLN A 158 -26.15 -18.68 39.28
N VAL A 159 -25.55 -18.48 40.45
CA VAL A 159 -24.13 -18.09 40.54
C VAL A 159 -23.29 -19.14 39.84
N SER A 160 -22.41 -18.69 38.96
CA SER A 160 -21.56 -19.55 38.14
C SER A 160 -20.13 -19.48 38.66
N VAL A 161 -19.56 -20.65 38.97
CA VAL A 161 -18.16 -20.80 39.38
C VAL A 161 -17.46 -21.67 38.35
N SER A 162 -16.39 -21.15 37.77
CA SER A 162 -15.57 -21.88 36.79
C SER A 162 -14.09 -21.63 36.99
N LEU A 163 -13.30 -22.67 36.73
CA LEU A 163 -11.84 -22.60 36.71
C LEU A 163 -11.37 -22.64 35.27
N SER A 164 -10.47 -21.74 34.92
CA SER A 164 -9.88 -21.63 33.59
C SER A 164 -8.40 -21.94 33.68
N ILE A 165 -7.92 -22.88 32.87
CA ILE A 165 -6.51 -23.21 32.73
C ILE A 165 -6.07 -22.78 31.33
N GLY A 166 -5.42 -21.62 31.25
CA GLY A 166 -4.93 -21.03 30.02
C GLY A 166 -3.47 -21.40 29.78
N LEU A 167 -3.17 -22.00 28.63
CA LEU A 167 -1.82 -22.42 28.22
C LEU A 167 -1.29 -21.49 27.11
N CYS A 168 -0.17 -20.82 27.37
CA CYS A 168 0.58 -20.09 26.34
C CYS A 168 1.56 -21.04 25.65
N LEU A 169 1.29 -21.38 24.40
CA LEU A 169 2.13 -22.27 23.60
C LEU A 169 3.19 -21.47 22.83
N GLU A 170 4.40 -22.00 22.71
CA GLU A 170 5.47 -21.37 21.93
C GLU A 170 5.09 -21.20 20.45
N SER A 171 4.35 -22.16 19.89
CA SER A 171 3.78 -22.04 18.54
C SER A 171 2.81 -20.85 18.41
N GLY A 172 2.04 -20.57 19.46
CA GLY A 172 1.20 -19.38 19.58
C GLY A 172 2.04 -18.10 19.60
N ASN A 173 3.09 -18.04 20.42
CA ASN A 173 4.01 -16.90 20.51
C ASN A 173 4.67 -16.59 19.16
N GLN A 174 5.11 -17.62 18.44
CA GLN A 174 5.69 -17.45 17.10
C GLN A 174 4.67 -16.91 16.10
N ARG A 175 3.44 -17.44 16.12
CA ARG A 175 2.36 -16.95 15.27
C ARG A 175 2.00 -15.49 15.58
N ALA A 176 2.01 -15.09 16.85
CA ALA A 176 1.82 -13.70 17.27
C ALA A 176 2.85 -12.76 16.63
N LYS A 177 4.13 -13.15 16.62
CA LYS A 177 5.21 -12.38 15.97
C LYS A 177 4.98 -12.19 14.47
N VAL A 178 4.49 -13.22 13.78
CA VAL A 178 4.15 -13.10 12.34
C VAL A 178 3.02 -12.09 12.15
N TYR A 179 1.97 -12.13 12.99
CA TYR A 179 0.89 -11.15 12.95
C TYR A 179 1.36 -9.71 13.19
N GLN A 180 2.27 -9.50 14.13
CA GLN A 180 2.86 -8.19 14.40
C GLN A 180 3.66 -7.67 13.21
N ALA A 181 4.52 -8.50 12.62
CA ALA A 181 5.26 -8.13 11.42
C ALA A 181 4.31 -7.80 10.26
N ASN A 182 3.27 -8.61 10.07
CA ASN A 182 2.24 -8.37 9.05
C ASN A 182 1.52 -7.03 9.25
N TYR A 183 1.16 -6.67 10.49
CA TYR A 183 0.58 -5.36 10.79
C TYR A 183 1.46 -4.21 10.29
N TYR A 184 2.76 -4.23 10.63
CA TYR A 184 3.69 -3.16 10.24
C TYR A 184 3.97 -3.14 8.73
N LEU A 185 4.10 -4.32 8.11
CA LEU A 185 4.22 -4.44 6.65
C LEU A 185 2.99 -3.87 5.94
N ARG A 186 1.78 -4.17 6.44
CA ARG A 186 0.53 -3.64 5.89
C ARG A 186 0.43 -2.13 6.09
N LYS A 187 0.82 -1.62 7.26
CA LYS A 187 0.92 -0.17 7.53
C LYS A 187 1.92 0.52 6.60
N ALA A 188 2.98 -0.16 6.19
CA ALA A 188 3.95 0.30 5.20
C ALA A 188 3.50 0.12 3.73
N GLY A 189 2.27 -0.39 3.50
CA GLY A 189 1.69 -0.54 2.16
C GLY A 189 1.99 -1.87 1.46
N PHE A 190 2.59 -2.84 2.15
CA PHE A 190 2.74 -4.19 1.65
C PHE A 190 1.47 -5.03 1.84
N SER A 191 1.37 -6.14 1.12
CA SER A 191 0.28 -7.12 1.26
C SER A 191 0.87 -8.44 1.77
N PRO A 192 1.24 -8.52 3.07
CA PRO A 192 1.89 -9.70 3.60
C PRO A 192 0.94 -10.90 3.61
N ARG A 193 1.50 -12.09 3.40
CA ARG A 193 0.75 -13.35 3.50
C ARG A 193 0.41 -13.67 4.97
N PRO A 194 -0.76 -14.26 5.25
CA PRO A 194 -1.10 -14.80 6.56
C PRO A 194 -0.08 -15.81 7.08
N PRO A 195 0.03 -15.99 8.41
CA PRO A 195 0.87 -17.02 9.00
C PRO A 195 0.53 -18.42 8.45
N GLY A 196 1.56 -19.25 8.24
CA GLY A 196 1.44 -20.62 7.74
C GLY A 196 1.46 -20.75 6.22
N GLN A 197 1.24 -19.67 5.45
CA GLN A 197 1.26 -19.74 3.99
C GLN A 197 2.67 -19.69 3.37
N SER A 198 3.69 -19.27 4.12
CA SER A 198 5.07 -19.25 3.64
C SER A 198 6.06 -19.44 4.79
N PRO A 199 6.57 -20.68 5.00
CA PRO A 199 7.48 -20.98 6.10
C PRO A 199 8.74 -20.11 6.12
N LEU A 200 9.29 -19.78 4.95
CA LEU A 200 10.48 -18.93 4.85
C LEU A 200 10.20 -17.48 5.27
N GLN A 201 9.08 -16.89 4.80
CA GLN A 201 8.71 -15.54 5.20
C GLN A 201 8.38 -15.47 6.69
N ASP A 202 7.73 -16.49 7.23
CA ASP A 202 7.35 -16.53 8.63
C ASP A 202 8.59 -16.63 9.53
N ARG A 203 9.58 -17.47 9.18
CA ARG A 203 10.87 -17.52 9.90
C ARG A 203 11.58 -16.17 9.90
N LEU A 204 11.60 -15.47 8.76
CA LEU A 204 12.20 -14.13 8.67
C LEU A 204 11.48 -13.14 9.59
N LYS A 205 10.13 -13.08 9.52
CA LYS A 205 9.30 -12.21 10.36
C LYS A 205 9.50 -12.50 11.85
N ILE A 206 9.52 -13.79 12.23
CA ILE A 206 9.78 -14.23 13.60
C ILE A 206 11.17 -13.78 14.05
N GLY A 207 12.20 -13.97 13.22
CA GLY A 207 13.57 -13.55 13.54
C GLY A 207 13.68 -12.05 13.81
N VAL A 208 13.10 -11.23 12.94
CA VAL A 208 13.06 -9.76 13.09
C VAL A 208 12.34 -9.36 14.37
N MET A 209 11.13 -9.86 14.60
CA MET A 209 10.36 -9.51 15.79
C MET A 209 11.03 -10.01 17.07
N SER A 210 11.63 -11.20 17.06
CA SER A 210 12.36 -11.75 18.21
C SER A 210 13.60 -10.93 18.56
N ALA A 211 14.33 -10.40 17.57
CA ALA A 211 15.47 -9.52 17.81
C ALA A 211 15.06 -8.20 18.50
N LEU A 212 13.80 -7.78 18.35
CA LEU A 212 13.22 -6.59 18.96
C LEU A 212 12.53 -6.88 20.30
N SER A 213 12.11 -8.12 20.54
CA SER A 213 11.47 -8.52 21.80
C SER A 213 12.44 -8.53 22.97
N ASP A 214 11.91 -8.45 24.18
CA ASP A 214 12.69 -8.66 25.40
C ASP A 214 13.23 -10.10 25.45
N ARG A 215 14.44 -10.26 25.99
CA ARG A 215 15.06 -11.58 26.19
C ARG A 215 14.57 -12.24 27.47
N ASN A 216 14.10 -11.47 28.44
CA ASN A 216 13.63 -11.95 29.74
C ASN A 216 12.24 -11.38 30.09
N PRO A 217 11.17 -11.75 29.36
CA PRO A 217 9.82 -11.22 29.62
C PRO A 217 9.25 -11.72 30.94
N LEU A 218 8.64 -10.82 31.73
CA LEU A 218 8.08 -11.15 33.05
C LEU A 218 6.55 -11.30 33.03
N THR A 219 5.87 -10.66 32.08
CA THR A 219 4.41 -10.67 31.92
C THR A 219 3.99 -11.19 30.55
N LEU A 220 2.71 -11.56 30.38
CA LEU A 220 2.18 -11.93 29.07
C LEU A 220 2.29 -10.79 28.06
N ASP A 221 2.06 -9.56 28.52
CA ASP A 221 2.22 -8.36 27.70
C ASP A 221 3.68 -8.18 27.28
N ASP A 222 4.67 -8.54 28.10
CA ASP A 222 6.09 -8.50 27.69
C ASP A 222 6.40 -9.55 26.62
N VAL A 223 5.87 -10.78 26.78
CA VAL A 223 6.04 -11.86 25.79
C VAL A 223 5.50 -11.43 24.43
N LEU A 224 4.30 -10.85 24.42
CA LEU A 224 3.62 -10.46 23.18
C LEU A 224 4.12 -9.12 22.65
N LEU A 225 4.13 -8.08 23.47
CA LEU A 225 4.18 -6.69 23.02
C LEU A 225 5.53 -6.00 23.22
N SER A 226 6.54 -6.61 23.86
CA SER A 226 7.83 -5.95 24.08
C SER A 226 8.49 -5.46 22.77
N GLY A 227 8.48 -6.28 21.72
CA GLY A 227 8.97 -5.92 20.39
C GLY A 227 8.15 -4.81 19.74
N VAL A 228 6.82 -4.91 19.81
CA VAL A 228 5.87 -3.87 19.35
C VAL A 228 6.12 -2.54 20.06
N GLY A 229 6.37 -2.58 21.37
CA GLY A 229 6.69 -1.42 22.19
C GLY A 229 7.98 -0.73 21.75
N ARG A 230 9.03 -1.50 21.43
CA ARG A 230 10.27 -0.94 20.85
C ARG A 230 10.02 -0.26 19.51
N ILE A 231 9.23 -0.87 18.63
CA ILE A 231 8.86 -0.28 17.33
C ILE A 231 8.02 0.98 17.52
N ARG A 232 7.05 0.99 18.44
CA ARG A 232 6.23 2.17 18.73
C ARG A 232 7.05 3.34 19.25
N ARG A 233 8.07 3.07 20.08
CA ARG A 233 9.01 4.11 20.52
C ARG A 233 9.75 4.75 19.35
N VAL A 234 9.94 4.07 18.21
CA VAL A 234 10.56 4.64 17.00
C VAL A 234 9.86 5.89 16.49
N SER A 235 8.52 5.98 16.60
CA SER A 235 7.79 7.19 16.17
C SER A 235 8.09 8.40 17.07
N GLN A 236 8.46 8.15 18.33
CA GLN A 236 8.88 9.12 19.34
C GLN A 236 10.39 9.39 19.34
N TRP A 237 11.17 8.72 18.48
CA TRP A 237 12.61 8.93 18.42
C TRP A 237 12.95 10.32 17.88
N SER A 238 14.04 10.89 18.41
CA SER A 238 14.57 12.19 18.00
C SER A 238 14.86 12.23 16.50
N ALA A 239 14.83 13.43 15.91
CA ALA A 239 15.15 13.64 14.49
C ALA A 239 16.50 12.99 14.10
N SER A 240 17.49 13.02 14.99
CA SER A 240 18.81 12.42 14.76
C SER A 240 18.77 10.90 14.59
N THR A 241 17.92 10.21 15.35
CA THR A 241 17.76 8.75 15.28
C THR A 241 16.95 8.34 14.06
N LYS A 242 15.95 9.15 13.67
CA LYS A 242 15.23 8.97 12.40
C LYS A 242 16.16 9.15 11.21
N VAL A 243 17.06 10.15 11.24
CA VAL A 243 18.11 10.33 10.23
C VAL A 243 19.09 9.16 10.22
N ARG A 244 19.44 8.58 11.38
CA ARG A 244 20.31 7.39 11.43
C ARG A 244 19.64 6.14 10.86
N LEU A 245 18.35 5.93 11.15
CA LEU A 245 17.55 4.86 10.54
C LEU A 245 17.36 5.06 9.05
N GLN A 246 17.05 6.30 8.63
CA GLN A 246 16.98 6.68 7.22
C GLN A 246 18.32 6.38 6.54
N ARG A 247 19.45 6.80 7.13
CA ARG A 247 20.79 6.46 6.63
C ARG A 247 21.07 4.97 6.58
N SER A 248 20.62 4.19 7.57
CA SER A 248 20.77 2.73 7.55
C SER A 248 19.88 2.09 6.48
N LEU A 249 18.66 2.60 6.28
CA LEU A 249 17.74 2.17 5.24
C LEU A 249 18.28 2.56 3.85
N ASP A 250 18.79 3.77 3.71
CA ASP A 250 19.45 4.30 2.52
C ASP A 250 20.74 3.52 2.23
N ALA A 251 21.49 3.09 3.26
CA ALA A 251 22.66 2.22 3.11
C ALA A 251 22.28 0.79 2.70
N TRP A 252 21.16 0.26 3.23
CA TRP A 252 20.60 -1.03 2.80
C TRP A 252 20.06 -0.98 1.37
N LEU A 253 19.39 0.12 1.01
CA LEU A 253 18.93 0.43 -0.34
C LEU A 253 20.06 0.97 -1.23
N ALA A 254 21.27 1.19 -0.71
CA ALA A 254 22.43 1.50 -1.53
C ALA A 254 23.07 0.23 -2.11
N LEU A 255 22.71 -0.95 -1.58
CA LEU A 255 23.09 -2.23 -2.19
C LEU A 255 22.24 -2.43 -3.47
N PRO A 256 22.85 -2.43 -4.67
CA PRO A 256 22.12 -2.36 -5.94
C PRO A 256 21.03 -3.43 -6.08
N GLY A 257 21.32 -4.67 -5.69
CA GLY A 257 20.35 -5.77 -5.79
C GLY A 257 19.15 -5.65 -4.85
N ILE A 258 19.31 -5.06 -3.66
CA ILE A 258 18.21 -4.90 -2.69
C ILE A 258 17.29 -3.77 -3.13
N ARG A 259 17.88 -2.66 -3.61
CA ARG A 259 17.13 -1.55 -4.18
C ARG A 259 16.30 -1.98 -5.38
N ASP A 260 16.94 -2.71 -6.30
CA ASP A 260 16.27 -3.18 -7.50
C ASP A 260 15.12 -4.14 -7.15
N LEU A 261 15.33 -5.06 -6.21
CA LEU A 261 14.24 -5.93 -5.70
C LEU A 261 13.10 -5.11 -5.09
N TYR A 262 13.42 -4.09 -4.31
CA TYR A 262 12.44 -3.23 -3.67
C TYR A 262 11.61 -2.45 -4.71
N ASP A 263 12.26 -1.76 -5.64
CA ASP A 263 11.60 -0.96 -6.68
C ASP A 263 10.83 -1.86 -7.66
N TYR A 264 11.37 -3.02 -8.03
CA TYR A 264 10.69 -4.02 -8.86
C TYR A 264 9.41 -4.54 -8.20
N SER A 265 9.45 -4.83 -6.88
CA SER A 265 8.28 -5.32 -6.15
C SER A 265 7.17 -4.27 -5.96
N ARG A 266 7.55 -2.99 -5.96
CA ARG A 266 6.65 -1.85 -5.75
C ARG A 266 6.13 -1.23 -7.04
N PHE A 267 6.65 -1.63 -8.20
CA PHE A 267 6.34 -1.07 -9.51
C PHE A 267 4.87 -0.61 -9.72
N PRO A 268 3.82 -1.45 -9.52
CA PRO A 268 2.43 -1.01 -9.75
C PRO A 268 1.89 -0.02 -8.70
N ARG A 269 2.65 0.28 -7.65
CA ARG A 269 2.27 1.11 -6.49
C ARG A 269 3.10 2.38 -6.34
N ILE A 270 4.03 2.63 -7.26
CA ILE A 270 4.83 3.86 -7.30
C ILE A 270 4.45 4.67 -8.53
N SER A 271 4.50 6.00 -8.41
CA SER A 271 4.34 6.90 -9.55
C SER A 271 5.67 7.03 -10.25
N ASN A 272 5.69 6.93 -11.58
CA ASN A 272 6.91 6.94 -12.38
C ASN A 272 7.87 5.79 -12.01
N GLY A 273 7.33 4.62 -11.66
CA GLY A 273 8.13 3.40 -11.58
C GLY A 273 8.40 2.87 -12.97
N PHE A 274 9.54 2.21 -13.15
CA PHE A 274 9.91 1.58 -14.41
C PHE A 274 10.20 0.09 -14.25
N ARG A 275 9.93 -0.71 -15.28
CA ARG A 275 10.15 -2.16 -15.23
C ARG A 275 10.38 -2.76 -16.61
N GLY A 276 11.40 -3.62 -16.69
CA GLY A 276 11.72 -4.39 -17.88
C GLY A 276 12.35 -3.54 -18.98
N VAL A 277 12.99 -4.22 -19.92
CA VAL A 277 13.59 -3.66 -21.13
C VAL A 277 13.14 -4.56 -22.28
N PHE A 278 12.57 -3.96 -23.30
CA PHE A 278 11.95 -4.63 -24.44
C PHE A 278 12.41 -3.97 -25.74
N ASP A 279 12.40 -4.72 -26.83
CA ASP A 279 12.82 -4.19 -28.13
C ASP A 279 11.68 -3.42 -28.82
N THR A 280 10.42 -3.80 -28.57
CA THR A 280 9.25 -3.20 -29.22
C THR A 280 8.13 -2.83 -28.25
N PHE A 281 7.22 -1.96 -28.71
CA PHE A 281 6.02 -1.57 -27.96
C PHE A 281 5.10 -2.77 -27.71
N GLU A 282 4.96 -3.65 -28.70
CA GLU A 282 4.14 -4.85 -28.62
C GLU A 282 4.68 -5.81 -27.56
N GLN A 283 6.00 -6.02 -27.53
CA GLN A 283 6.63 -6.85 -26.50
C GLN A 283 6.42 -6.28 -25.10
N ALA A 284 6.61 -4.97 -24.93
CA ALA A 284 6.37 -4.31 -23.65
C ALA A 284 4.91 -4.44 -23.22
N GLN A 285 3.96 -4.22 -24.14
CA GLN A 285 2.52 -4.32 -23.86
C GLN A 285 2.11 -5.75 -23.48
N GLN A 286 2.66 -6.77 -24.15
CA GLN A 286 2.43 -8.19 -23.81
C GLN A 286 2.97 -8.57 -22.44
N ALA A 287 3.99 -7.87 -21.93
CA ALA A 287 4.54 -8.10 -20.60
C ALA A 287 3.68 -7.53 -19.46
N ILE A 288 2.64 -6.75 -19.76
CA ILE A 288 1.71 -6.23 -18.76
C ILE A 288 0.75 -7.34 -18.33
N ALA A 289 0.63 -7.57 -17.02
CA ALA A 289 -0.28 -8.58 -16.50
C ALA A 289 -1.75 -8.26 -16.85
N GLN A 290 -2.50 -9.25 -17.32
CA GLN A 290 -3.86 -9.08 -17.88
C GLN A 290 -4.87 -8.37 -16.97
N HIS A 291 -4.67 -8.38 -15.66
CA HIS A 291 -5.56 -7.74 -14.68
C HIS A 291 -5.24 -6.25 -14.42
N LEU A 292 -4.16 -5.72 -15.01
CA LEU A 292 -3.74 -4.34 -14.82
C LEU A 292 -4.25 -3.45 -15.97
N PRO A 293 -4.63 -2.19 -15.68
CA PRO A 293 -5.06 -1.26 -16.72
C PRO A 293 -3.88 -0.92 -17.65
N VAL A 294 -4.12 -1.02 -18.96
CA VAL A 294 -3.13 -0.76 -20.02
C VAL A 294 -3.46 0.53 -20.74
N GLY A 295 -2.45 1.37 -20.97
CA GLY A 295 -2.55 2.52 -21.86
C GLY A 295 -3.24 3.76 -21.28
N TYR A 296 -3.27 4.83 -22.08
CA TYR A 296 -3.70 6.18 -21.65
C TYR A 296 -5.15 6.52 -22.07
N ASP A 297 -5.74 5.76 -22.99
CA ASP A 297 -7.05 6.04 -23.60
C ASP A 297 -8.21 5.49 -22.75
N HIS A 298 -8.40 6.07 -21.56
CA HIS A 298 -9.56 5.78 -20.74
C HIS A 298 -10.02 7.00 -19.93
N THR A 299 -11.34 7.16 -19.80
CA THR A 299 -12.02 8.35 -19.25
C THR A 299 -11.49 8.81 -17.87
N GLY A 300 -11.04 7.87 -17.02
CA GLY A 300 -10.50 8.17 -15.69
C GLY A 300 -9.14 8.89 -15.68
N ALA A 301 -8.33 8.81 -16.73
CA ALA A 301 -7.02 9.46 -16.80
C ALA A 301 -7.14 10.98 -16.99
N HIS A 302 -8.11 11.42 -17.79
CA HIS A 302 -8.22 12.83 -18.22
C HIS A 302 -9.01 13.71 -17.24
N GLN A 303 -9.85 13.13 -16.36
CA GLN A 303 -10.49 13.88 -15.27
C GLN A 303 -9.47 14.50 -14.30
N TYR A 304 -8.30 13.87 -14.14
CA TYR A 304 -7.20 14.43 -13.34
C TYR A 304 -6.45 15.53 -14.09
N SER A 305 -6.22 15.37 -15.40
CA SER A 305 -5.53 16.35 -16.27
C SER A 305 -6.26 17.68 -16.41
N ALA A 306 -7.58 17.72 -16.19
CA ALA A 306 -8.37 18.96 -16.15
C ALA A 306 -8.15 19.80 -14.87
N LYS A 307 -7.56 19.22 -13.82
CA LYS A 307 -7.19 19.97 -12.61
C LYS A 307 -5.86 20.69 -12.86
N ASN A 308 -5.81 21.98 -12.52
CA ASN A 308 -4.62 22.82 -12.64
C ASN A 308 -4.12 23.05 -14.09
N LEU A 309 -5.03 23.31 -15.03
CA LEU A 309 -4.67 23.69 -16.42
C LEU A 309 -3.89 25.02 -16.50
N ASP A 310 -3.86 25.79 -15.41
CA ASP A 310 -3.24 27.10 -15.34
C ASP A 310 -1.87 27.08 -14.64
N GLN A 311 -1.35 25.89 -14.29
CA GLN A 311 -0.06 25.72 -13.59
C GLN A 311 1.04 25.26 -14.56
N LEU A 312 2.07 26.11 -14.69
CA LEU A 312 3.25 25.82 -15.49
C LEU A 312 4.07 24.68 -14.89
N ASN A 313 4.43 23.69 -15.71
CA ASN A 313 5.44 22.71 -15.33
C ASN A 313 6.79 23.42 -15.27
N PRO A 314 7.55 23.35 -14.17
CA PRO A 314 8.85 24.01 -14.06
C PRO A 314 9.82 23.65 -15.20
N SER A 315 9.74 22.43 -15.73
CA SER A 315 10.58 21.96 -16.84
C SER A 315 10.28 22.65 -18.18
N ASP A 316 9.11 23.26 -18.31
CA ASP A 316 8.66 23.97 -19.52
C ASP A 316 9.10 25.45 -19.49
N ARG A 317 9.66 25.95 -18.38
CA ARG A 317 10.12 27.35 -18.27
C ARG A 317 11.13 27.76 -19.35
N PRO A 318 12.15 26.95 -19.69
CA PRO A 318 13.11 27.33 -20.72
C PRO A 318 12.49 27.48 -22.12
N LEU A 319 11.32 26.89 -22.37
CA LEU A 319 10.60 27.07 -23.63
C LEU A 319 10.04 28.48 -23.81
N LEU A 320 9.68 29.15 -22.70
CA LEU A 320 8.85 30.36 -22.75
C LEU A 320 9.47 31.52 -23.54
N PRO A 321 10.76 31.85 -23.42
CA PRO A 321 11.35 32.94 -24.20
C PRO A 321 11.27 32.70 -25.72
N TYR A 322 11.51 31.46 -26.15
CA TYR A 322 11.46 31.08 -27.56
C TYR A 322 10.02 31.03 -28.08
N LEU A 323 9.10 30.43 -27.31
CA LEU A 323 7.68 30.42 -27.63
C LEU A 323 7.12 31.84 -27.74
N LYS A 324 7.54 32.76 -26.86
CA LYS A 324 7.12 34.16 -26.91
C LYS A 324 7.49 34.82 -28.24
N THR A 325 8.71 34.60 -28.71
CA THR A 325 9.19 35.16 -29.97
C THR A 325 8.49 34.53 -31.17
N VAL A 326 8.40 33.20 -31.20
CA VAL A 326 7.87 32.46 -32.35
C VAL A 326 6.35 32.64 -32.49
N LEU A 327 5.60 32.55 -31.39
CA LEU A 327 4.14 32.62 -31.43
C LEU A 327 3.62 34.00 -31.82
N ALA A 328 4.40 35.07 -31.65
CA ALA A 328 4.02 36.42 -32.07
C ALA A 328 3.79 36.53 -33.59
N ALA A 329 4.46 35.69 -34.39
CA ALA A 329 4.34 35.66 -35.85
C ALA A 329 3.58 34.42 -36.38
N SER A 330 3.17 33.50 -35.51
CA SER A 330 2.51 32.26 -35.90
C SER A 330 1.00 32.41 -36.01
N GLN A 331 0.39 31.60 -36.87
CA GLN A 331 -1.06 31.46 -37.03
C GLN A 331 -1.55 30.09 -36.61
N ARG A 332 -0.72 29.04 -36.71
CA ARG A 332 -1.12 27.66 -36.41
C ARG A 332 -0.10 26.96 -35.51
N VAL A 333 -0.58 26.41 -34.41
CA VAL A 333 0.17 25.52 -33.51
C VAL A 333 -0.43 24.13 -33.56
N PHE A 334 0.40 23.12 -33.77
CA PHE A 334 0.04 21.71 -33.64
C PHE A 334 0.70 21.12 -32.39
N ASP A 335 -0.10 20.64 -31.44
CA ASP A 335 0.33 20.18 -30.12
C ASP A 335 0.12 18.68 -29.98
N LEU A 336 1.18 17.90 -30.21
CA LEU A 336 1.15 16.44 -30.12
C LEU A 336 1.24 15.99 -28.65
N GLY A 337 0.16 15.39 -28.16
CA GLY A 337 0.04 14.92 -26.78
C GLY A 337 -0.25 16.04 -25.77
N GLY A 338 -0.88 17.13 -26.21
CA GLY A 338 -1.29 18.28 -25.38
C GLY A 338 -2.38 17.99 -24.35
N SER A 339 -2.82 16.73 -24.22
CA SER A 339 -3.91 16.28 -23.36
C SER A 339 -5.20 17.07 -23.64
N VAL A 340 -5.86 17.63 -22.63
CA VAL A 340 -7.10 18.41 -22.78
C VAL A 340 -6.85 19.89 -23.12
N GLY A 341 -5.73 20.21 -23.79
CA GLY A 341 -5.33 21.58 -24.13
C GLY A 341 -4.39 22.23 -23.10
N ARG A 342 -3.59 21.44 -22.38
CA ARG A 342 -2.78 21.93 -21.25
C ARG A 342 -1.77 23.00 -21.69
N GLY A 343 -1.06 22.77 -22.80
CA GLY A 343 -0.10 23.75 -23.34
C GLY A 343 -0.77 25.08 -23.63
N TYR A 344 -1.88 25.06 -24.37
CA TYR A 344 -2.69 26.23 -24.68
C TYR A 344 -3.06 27.03 -23.41
N TYR A 345 -3.70 26.39 -22.43
CA TYR A 345 -4.19 27.07 -21.22
C TYR A 345 -3.09 27.57 -20.30
N THR A 346 -1.96 26.86 -20.25
CA THR A 346 -0.84 27.21 -19.38
C THR A 346 -0.01 28.35 -19.97
N TYR A 347 0.41 28.25 -21.24
CA TYR A 347 1.37 29.20 -21.80
C TYR A 347 0.74 30.56 -22.10
N GLN A 348 -0.56 30.67 -22.34
CA GLN A 348 -1.27 31.95 -22.52
C GLN A 348 -1.12 32.92 -21.33
N ARG A 349 -0.70 32.42 -20.16
CA ARG A 349 -0.43 33.26 -18.98
C ARG A 349 0.94 33.92 -18.99
N TYR A 350 1.82 33.49 -19.89
CA TYR A 350 3.22 33.90 -19.99
C TYR A 350 3.60 34.40 -21.38
N VAL A 351 2.82 34.00 -22.40
CA VAL A 351 3.01 34.34 -23.80
C VAL A 351 1.68 34.84 -24.35
N ASP A 352 1.70 36.03 -24.96
CA ASP A 352 0.54 36.59 -25.64
C ASP A 352 0.29 35.83 -26.94
N TYR A 353 -0.94 35.35 -27.13
CA TYR A 353 -1.34 34.69 -28.37
C TYR A 353 -1.96 35.72 -29.32
N PRO A 354 -1.55 35.76 -30.60
CA PRO A 354 -2.26 36.53 -31.62
C PRO A 354 -3.74 36.12 -31.67
N SER A 355 -4.63 37.08 -31.93
CA SER A 355 -6.08 36.82 -31.93
C SER A 355 -6.51 35.78 -32.98
N GLN A 356 -5.74 35.66 -34.07
CA GLN A 356 -5.93 34.69 -35.14
C GLN A 356 -5.25 33.33 -34.90
N LEU A 357 -4.46 33.17 -33.83
CA LEU A 357 -3.71 31.94 -33.55
C LEU A 357 -4.69 30.78 -33.31
N LYS A 358 -4.56 29.71 -34.09
CA LYS A 358 -5.29 28.45 -33.93
C LYS A 358 -4.38 27.40 -33.32
N TRP A 359 -4.77 26.86 -32.17
CA TRP A 359 -4.07 25.79 -31.48
C TRP A 359 -4.84 24.48 -31.67
N GLN A 360 -4.22 23.49 -32.31
CA GLN A 360 -4.83 22.19 -32.51
C GLN A 360 -4.05 21.13 -31.72
N VAL A 361 -4.74 20.45 -30.81
CA VAL A 361 -4.16 19.37 -30.02
C VAL A 361 -4.41 18.04 -30.68
N CYS A 362 -3.36 17.25 -30.88
CA CYS A 362 -3.47 15.87 -31.33
C CYS A 362 -3.35 14.90 -30.16
N GLU A 363 -4.38 14.09 -29.93
CA GLU A 363 -4.43 13.16 -28.80
C GLU A 363 -5.31 11.93 -29.06
N VAL A 364 -5.29 10.97 -28.14
CA VAL A 364 -6.21 9.81 -28.13
C VAL A 364 -7.69 10.24 -28.03
N PRO A 365 -8.62 9.43 -28.56
CA PRO A 365 -10.03 9.78 -28.66
C PRO A 365 -10.67 10.28 -27.35
N SER A 366 -10.40 9.62 -26.22
CA SER A 366 -11.01 10.03 -24.94
C SER A 366 -10.48 11.38 -24.42
N ALA A 367 -9.23 11.74 -24.72
CA ALA A 367 -8.68 13.07 -24.41
C ALA A 367 -9.25 14.16 -25.32
N VAL A 368 -9.44 13.85 -26.61
CA VAL A 368 -10.08 14.74 -27.59
C VAL A 368 -11.51 15.07 -27.17
N GLU A 369 -12.29 14.08 -26.77
CA GLU A 369 -13.67 14.28 -26.28
C GLU A 369 -13.70 15.18 -25.03
N ALA A 370 -12.83 14.88 -24.04
CA ALA A 370 -12.74 15.65 -22.81
C ALA A 370 -12.29 17.10 -23.06
N GLY A 371 -11.27 17.30 -23.88
CA GLY A 371 -10.73 18.61 -24.25
C GLY A 371 -11.73 19.46 -25.02
N THR A 372 -12.41 18.87 -26.01
CA THR A 372 -13.47 19.54 -26.79
C THR A 372 -14.59 20.03 -25.88
N ASN A 373 -15.02 19.20 -24.92
CA ASN A 373 -16.03 19.58 -23.94
C ASN A 373 -15.58 20.73 -23.03
N ILE A 374 -14.31 20.75 -22.61
CA ILE A 374 -13.75 21.84 -21.79
C ILE A 374 -13.69 23.15 -22.59
N ALA A 375 -13.16 23.11 -23.82
CA ALA A 375 -13.07 24.28 -24.69
C ALA A 375 -14.45 24.88 -24.96
N ARG A 376 -15.44 24.05 -25.30
CA ARG A 376 -16.83 24.46 -25.50
C ARG A 376 -17.43 25.12 -24.26
N LYS A 377 -17.25 24.52 -23.06
CA LYS A 377 -17.75 25.09 -21.80
C LYS A 377 -17.09 26.43 -21.44
N ARG A 378 -15.83 26.63 -21.86
CA ARG A 378 -15.08 27.88 -21.64
C ARG A 378 -15.29 28.92 -22.74
N GLY A 379 -16.04 28.60 -23.80
CA GLY A 379 -16.26 29.50 -24.94
C GLY A 379 -15.00 29.77 -25.76
N ILE A 380 -14.02 28.86 -25.74
CA ILE A 380 -12.76 29.02 -26.48
C ILE A 380 -12.96 28.54 -27.92
N THR A 381 -12.74 29.42 -28.90
CA THR A 381 -12.90 29.13 -30.34
C THR A 381 -11.58 28.83 -31.04
N ASN A 382 -10.46 29.22 -30.44
CA ASN A 382 -9.13 29.12 -31.03
C ASN A 382 -8.38 27.84 -30.64
N LEU A 383 -9.05 26.92 -29.93
CA LEU A 383 -8.52 25.62 -29.50
C LEU A 383 -9.38 24.51 -30.12
N SER A 384 -8.75 23.64 -30.91
CA SER A 384 -9.38 22.47 -31.52
C SER A 384 -8.61 21.19 -31.19
N PHE A 385 -9.20 20.04 -31.51
CA PHE A 385 -8.66 18.73 -31.17
C PHE A 385 -8.75 17.79 -32.38
N THR A 386 -7.79 16.88 -32.51
CA THR A 386 -7.74 15.86 -33.55
C THR A 386 -7.09 14.57 -33.02
N THR A 387 -7.31 13.46 -33.70
CA THR A 387 -6.58 12.19 -33.48
C THR A 387 -5.59 11.89 -34.62
N GLN A 388 -5.48 12.81 -35.59
CA GLN A 388 -4.74 12.62 -36.85
C GLN A 388 -3.44 13.42 -36.85
N HIS A 389 -2.31 12.72 -37.03
CA HIS A 389 -0.98 13.33 -37.04
C HIS A 389 -0.74 14.19 -38.30
N GLU A 390 -1.32 13.80 -39.43
CA GLU A 390 -1.25 14.47 -40.72
C GLU A 390 -1.81 15.90 -40.70
N MET A 391 -2.64 16.24 -39.71
CA MET A 391 -3.16 17.61 -39.53
C MET A 391 -2.08 18.62 -39.06
N ALA A 392 -0.87 18.14 -38.79
CA ALA A 392 0.31 18.97 -38.57
C ALA A 392 0.79 19.69 -39.84
N ASP A 393 0.33 19.26 -41.04
CA ASP A 393 0.71 19.86 -42.32
C ASP A 393 0.34 21.35 -42.38
N GLY A 394 1.32 22.18 -42.74
CA GLY A 394 1.22 23.64 -42.80
C GLY A 394 1.05 24.32 -41.44
N ALA A 395 1.39 23.67 -40.32
CA ALA A 395 1.49 24.35 -39.03
C ALA A 395 2.75 25.22 -38.95
N ASP A 396 2.71 26.37 -38.29
CA ASP A 396 3.92 27.18 -38.08
C ASP A 396 4.79 26.57 -36.96
N VAL A 397 4.12 26.07 -35.92
CA VAL A 397 4.76 25.52 -34.72
C VAL A 397 4.23 24.13 -34.46
N PHE A 398 5.14 23.18 -34.31
CA PHE A 398 4.88 21.87 -33.73
C PHE A 398 5.40 21.85 -32.30
N ILE A 399 4.58 21.42 -31.35
CA ILE A 399 4.99 21.28 -29.95
C ILE A 399 4.60 19.91 -29.41
N THR A 400 5.48 19.31 -28.62
CA THR A 400 5.16 18.11 -27.84
C THR A 400 5.89 18.15 -26.50
N CYS A 401 5.16 18.00 -25.41
CA CYS A 401 5.72 18.13 -24.06
C CYS A 401 5.45 16.89 -23.20
N GLY A 402 6.38 15.95 -23.25
CA GLY A 402 6.38 14.73 -22.44
C GLY A 402 5.41 13.65 -22.90
N ALA A 403 5.07 13.65 -24.19
CA ALA A 403 4.19 12.65 -24.81
C ALA A 403 4.92 11.68 -25.73
N LEU A 404 6.03 12.10 -26.36
CA LEU A 404 6.67 11.36 -27.45
C LEU A 404 7.10 9.93 -27.08
N GLN A 405 7.46 9.70 -25.81
CA GLN A 405 7.78 8.37 -25.27
C GLN A 405 6.62 7.35 -25.33
N TYR A 406 5.38 7.78 -25.50
CA TYR A 406 4.20 6.91 -25.54
C TYR A 406 3.67 6.73 -26.97
N ILE A 407 4.26 7.44 -27.94
CA ILE A 407 3.73 7.54 -29.31
C ILE A 407 4.60 6.70 -30.26
N GLN A 408 3.91 5.95 -31.11
CA GLN A 408 4.44 5.30 -32.30
C GLN A 408 3.66 5.82 -33.50
N PRO A 409 4.31 6.15 -34.64
CA PRO A 409 5.73 5.95 -34.97
C PRO A 409 6.69 7.02 -34.37
N SER A 410 7.96 7.08 -34.81
CA SER A 410 8.94 8.11 -34.39
C SER A 410 8.51 9.52 -34.83
N LEU A 411 9.06 10.57 -34.20
CA LEU A 411 8.74 11.96 -34.60
C LEU A 411 9.16 12.22 -36.05
N ALA A 412 10.34 11.77 -36.46
CA ALA A 412 10.79 11.90 -37.84
C ALA A 412 9.82 11.22 -38.83
N ALA A 413 9.29 10.05 -38.49
CA ALA A 413 8.28 9.37 -39.30
C ALA A 413 6.92 10.10 -39.33
N ILE A 414 6.56 10.83 -38.26
CA ILE A 414 5.37 11.69 -38.24
C ILE A 414 5.56 12.92 -39.16
N LEU A 415 6.75 13.51 -39.16
CA LEU A 415 7.04 14.75 -39.90
C LEU A 415 7.40 14.51 -41.38
N ALA A 416 8.05 13.39 -41.70
CA ALA A 416 8.49 13.07 -43.06
C ALA A 416 7.39 13.18 -44.14
N PRO A 417 6.18 12.63 -43.96
CA PRO A 417 5.14 12.66 -44.99
C PRO A 417 4.43 14.01 -45.15
N LEU A 418 4.69 14.99 -44.27
CA LEU A 418 4.06 16.31 -44.37
C LEU A 418 4.58 17.04 -45.60
N GLY A 419 3.66 17.59 -46.39
CA GLY A 419 3.92 18.40 -47.57
C GLY A 419 4.56 19.72 -47.17
N GLU A 420 3.90 20.50 -46.31
CA GLU A 420 4.47 21.69 -45.68
C GLU A 420 4.82 21.38 -44.22
N LYS A 421 6.12 21.17 -43.98
CA LYS A 421 6.65 20.85 -42.64
C LYS A 421 6.59 22.07 -41.71
N PRO A 422 6.39 21.86 -40.38
CA PRO A 422 6.36 22.97 -39.45
C PRO A 422 7.68 23.74 -39.35
N ARG A 423 7.63 25.07 -39.30
CA ARG A 423 8.84 25.91 -39.27
C ARG A 423 9.62 25.79 -37.96
N HIS A 424 8.90 25.55 -36.86
CA HIS A 424 9.46 25.48 -35.52
C HIS A 424 9.03 24.20 -34.81
N LEU A 425 9.98 23.43 -34.25
CA LEU A 425 9.68 22.26 -33.44
C LEU A 425 10.12 22.49 -31.99
N PHE A 426 9.19 22.36 -31.06
CA PHE A 426 9.45 22.35 -29.63
C PHE A 426 9.20 20.96 -29.07
N ILE A 427 10.28 20.26 -28.70
CA ILE A 427 10.21 18.94 -28.07
C ILE A 427 10.63 19.12 -26.63
N ALA A 428 9.80 18.73 -25.68
CA ALA A 428 10.11 18.92 -24.27
C ALA A 428 9.85 17.68 -23.43
N ARG A 429 10.65 17.52 -22.37
CA ARG A 429 10.49 16.45 -21.36
C ARG A 429 10.46 15.05 -21.97
N VAL A 430 11.36 14.77 -22.91
CA VAL A 430 11.49 13.44 -23.52
C VAL A 430 12.72 12.73 -22.92
N PRO A 431 12.61 11.46 -22.53
CA PRO A 431 13.72 10.68 -22.01
C PRO A 431 14.69 10.27 -23.13
N PHE A 432 15.96 10.64 -23.01
CA PHE A 432 17.00 10.22 -23.94
C PHE A 432 18.19 9.67 -23.17
N TYR A 433 18.98 8.84 -23.83
CA TYR A 433 20.23 8.34 -23.25
C TYR A 433 21.25 7.97 -24.34
N GLU A 434 22.47 7.66 -23.92
CA GLU A 434 23.61 7.37 -24.80
C GLU A 434 23.74 5.87 -25.09
N GLY A 435 22.71 5.26 -25.70
CA GLY A 435 22.73 3.86 -26.10
C GLY A 435 21.63 3.49 -27.11
N PRO A 436 21.46 2.21 -27.46
CA PRO A 436 20.43 1.75 -28.41
C PRO A 436 18.99 2.00 -27.96
N ASP A 437 18.08 2.35 -28.85
CA ASP A 437 16.66 2.50 -28.52
C ASP A 437 16.10 1.26 -27.80
N TYR A 438 15.22 1.49 -26.83
CA TYR A 438 14.49 0.42 -26.14
C TYR A 438 13.16 0.92 -25.58
N VAL A 439 12.32 -0.02 -25.17
CA VAL A 439 11.05 0.25 -24.50
C VAL A 439 11.09 -0.28 -23.08
N THR A 440 10.58 0.48 -22.12
CA THR A 440 10.33 0.01 -20.76
C THR A 440 8.85 0.16 -20.42
N LEU A 441 8.39 -0.38 -19.30
CA LEU A 441 7.05 -0.10 -18.77
C LEU A 441 7.13 1.01 -17.75
N GLN A 442 6.17 1.94 -17.78
CA GLN A 442 6.00 2.95 -16.75
C GLN A 442 4.67 2.81 -16.02
N SER A 443 4.70 2.92 -14.70
CA SER A 443 3.50 3.01 -13.87
C SER A 443 3.01 4.46 -13.70
N ILE A 444 1.73 4.69 -13.96
CA ILE A 444 1.05 5.97 -13.80
C ILE A 444 0.01 5.83 -12.69
N LEU A 445 0.06 6.69 -11.67
CA LEU A 445 -0.89 6.67 -10.55
C LEU A 445 -2.00 7.72 -10.73
N ALA A 446 -3.25 7.32 -10.46
CA ALA A 446 -4.40 8.21 -10.37
C ALA A 446 -4.47 8.94 -9.02
N SER A 447 -4.01 8.29 -7.94
CA SER A 447 -3.87 8.91 -6.62
C SER A 447 -2.65 8.34 -5.88
N LYS A 448 -1.98 9.21 -5.12
CA LYS A 448 -0.89 8.81 -4.20
C LYS A 448 -1.44 8.30 -2.86
N GLN A 449 -2.66 8.69 -2.46
CA GLN A 449 -3.29 8.25 -1.20
C GLN A 449 -4.84 8.17 -1.33
N PRO A 450 -5.46 6.99 -1.10
CA PRO A 450 -4.82 5.68 -1.19
C PRO A 450 -4.17 5.49 -2.57
N TYR A 451 -3.12 4.67 -2.66
CA TYR A 451 -2.46 4.38 -3.93
C TYR A 451 -3.46 3.78 -4.91
N LYS A 452 -3.71 4.47 -6.02
CA LYS A 452 -4.58 3.98 -7.11
C LYS A 452 -3.79 4.02 -8.41
N LEU A 453 -3.53 2.86 -9.00
CA LEU A 453 -2.92 2.74 -10.33
C LEU A 453 -3.91 3.27 -11.37
N ALA A 454 -3.46 4.17 -12.25
CA ALA A 454 -4.22 4.62 -13.41
C ALA A 454 -4.00 3.66 -14.57
N ALA A 455 -2.74 3.48 -14.96
CA ALA A 455 -2.34 2.68 -16.10
C ALA A 455 -0.88 2.23 -15.98
N ILE A 456 -0.54 1.18 -16.73
CA ILE A 456 0.83 0.85 -17.12
C ILE A 456 0.95 1.05 -18.62
N CYS A 457 1.97 1.79 -19.04
CA CYS A 457 2.18 2.13 -20.45
C CYS A 457 3.58 1.70 -20.91
N PRO A 458 3.71 1.17 -22.14
CA PRO A 458 4.98 1.19 -22.85
C PRO A 458 5.57 2.62 -22.88
N TYR A 459 6.88 2.70 -22.72
CA TYR A 459 7.62 3.92 -22.50
C TYR A 459 8.95 3.86 -23.26
N LYS A 460 8.98 4.49 -24.44
CA LYS A 460 10.12 4.54 -25.34
C LYS A 460 11.25 5.39 -24.75
N ILE A 461 12.46 4.87 -24.82
CA ILE A 461 13.70 5.57 -24.53
C ILE A 461 14.54 5.53 -25.81
N GLN A 462 14.98 6.70 -26.25
CA GLN A 462 15.66 6.84 -27.54
C GLN A 462 17.11 7.28 -27.36
N ASN A 463 17.94 6.95 -28.33
CA ASN A 463 19.25 7.54 -28.48
C ASN A 463 19.13 9.04 -28.78
N ARG A 464 19.85 9.85 -28.01
CA ARG A 464 19.78 11.32 -28.14
C ARG A 464 20.27 11.80 -29.50
N ASP A 465 21.46 11.38 -29.89
CA ASP A 465 22.15 11.89 -31.07
C ASP A 465 21.51 11.37 -32.35
N GLN A 466 21.05 10.11 -32.36
CA GLN A 466 20.26 9.58 -33.46
C GLN A 466 18.96 10.37 -33.65
N PHE A 467 18.26 10.69 -32.55
CA PHE A 467 17.04 11.49 -32.64
C PHE A 467 17.30 12.88 -33.23
N ILE A 468 18.38 13.55 -32.82
CA ILE A 468 18.75 14.85 -33.38
C ILE A 468 19.06 14.71 -34.88
N GLY A 469 19.90 13.75 -35.24
CA GLY A 469 20.28 13.50 -36.64
C GLY A 469 19.09 13.17 -37.55
N ASP A 470 18.12 12.40 -37.05
CA ASP A 470 16.88 12.08 -37.79
C ASP A 470 16.03 13.33 -38.07
N ILE A 471 16.02 14.29 -37.14
CA ILE A 471 15.30 15.56 -37.32
C ILE A 471 16.09 16.51 -38.24
N GLU A 472 17.41 16.58 -38.11
CA GLU A 472 18.27 17.36 -39.00
C GLU A 472 18.19 16.87 -40.45
N ALA A 473 18.10 15.56 -40.66
CA ALA A 473 17.89 14.95 -41.97
C ALA A 473 16.57 15.37 -42.66
N LEU A 474 15.61 15.91 -41.89
CA LEU A 474 14.37 16.49 -42.42
C LEU A 474 14.46 17.99 -42.75
N GLY A 475 15.65 18.58 -42.69
CA GLY A 475 15.90 19.99 -43.02
C GLY A 475 15.74 20.95 -41.84
N TYR A 476 16.00 20.47 -40.62
CA TYR A 476 15.96 21.29 -39.41
C TYR A 476 17.36 21.52 -38.85
N GLU A 477 17.55 22.64 -38.16
CA GLU A 477 18.72 22.94 -37.36
C GLU A 477 18.35 22.96 -35.87
N LEU A 478 19.19 22.33 -35.04
CA LEU A 478 19.05 22.42 -33.59
C LEU A 478 19.46 23.82 -33.13
N THR A 479 18.49 24.61 -32.68
CA THR A 479 18.73 25.96 -32.18
C THR A 479 19.15 25.93 -30.70
N GLU A 480 18.45 25.14 -29.88
CA GLU A 480 18.68 25.07 -28.44
C GLU A 480 18.40 23.69 -27.86
N SER A 481 19.09 23.35 -26.77
CA SER A 481 18.85 22.14 -26.00
C SER A 481 19.01 22.39 -24.50
N TRP A 482 18.12 21.82 -23.70
CA TRP A 482 18.25 21.83 -22.24
C TRP A 482 17.85 20.49 -21.64
N LYS A 483 18.39 20.24 -20.45
CA LYS A 483 18.21 18.99 -19.68
C LYS A 483 17.47 19.28 -18.38
N ASN A 484 16.62 18.34 -17.99
CA ASN A 484 16.00 18.23 -16.67
C ASN A 484 16.58 17.00 -15.96
N ASP A 485 16.92 17.12 -14.68
CA ASP A 485 17.50 16.06 -13.82
C ASP A 485 16.52 14.92 -13.47
N ARG A 486 15.41 14.81 -14.18
CA ARG A 486 14.49 13.68 -14.04
C ARG A 486 15.18 12.41 -14.54
N THR A 487 15.30 11.40 -13.69
CA THR A 487 15.94 10.13 -14.04
C THR A 487 14.94 9.01 -14.38
N CYS A 488 15.35 8.06 -15.19
CA CYS A 488 14.70 6.75 -15.35
C CYS A 488 15.63 5.67 -14.78
N VAL A 489 15.21 5.03 -13.68
CA VAL A 489 15.91 3.89 -13.10
C VAL A 489 15.08 2.65 -13.35
N ILE A 490 15.66 1.70 -14.08
CA ILE A 490 15.02 0.42 -14.40
C ILE A 490 15.70 -0.66 -13.55
N PRO A 491 14.98 -1.25 -12.58
CA PRO A 491 15.54 -2.28 -11.70
C PRO A 491 16.21 -3.40 -12.50
N PHE A 492 17.41 -3.81 -12.08
CA PHE A 492 18.26 -4.83 -12.72
C PHE A 492 18.85 -4.47 -14.09
N HIS A 493 18.70 -3.21 -14.52
CA HIS A 493 19.23 -2.72 -15.80
C HIS A 493 19.99 -1.39 -15.65
N PRO A 494 21.07 -1.32 -14.83
CA PRO A 494 21.83 -0.08 -14.61
C PRO A 494 22.45 0.50 -15.89
N GLN A 495 22.75 -0.34 -16.88
CA GLN A 495 23.25 0.04 -18.20
C GLN A 495 22.21 0.78 -19.08
N ARG A 496 20.94 0.77 -18.68
CA ARG A 496 19.82 1.49 -19.33
C ARG A 496 19.36 2.68 -18.48
N PHE A 497 20.26 3.23 -17.66
CA PHE A 497 19.96 4.40 -16.83
C PHE A 497 19.78 5.64 -17.72
N VAL A 498 18.68 6.36 -17.49
CA VAL A 498 18.46 7.69 -18.09
C VAL A 498 18.76 8.73 -17.03
N ASP A 499 19.75 9.55 -17.29
CA ASP A 499 20.27 10.54 -16.35
C ASP A 499 19.60 11.92 -16.49
N GLY A 500 18.69 12.07 -17.44
CA GLY A 500 17.86 13.26 -17.59
C GLY A 500 16.86 13.18 -18.72
N TYR A 501 15.93 14.14 -18.69
CA TYR A 501 14.97 14.34 -19.76
C TYR A 501 15.41 15.55 -20.56
N HIS A 502 15.54 15.40 -21.87
CA HIS A 502 15.98 16.47 -22.73
C HIS A 502 14.80 17.15 -23.41
N SER A 503 15.07 18.38 -23.81
CA SER A 503 14.18 19.21 -24.57
C SER A 503 15.00 19.95 -25.62
N PHE A 504 14.36 20.25 -26.74
CA PHE A 504 14.98 20.80 -27.92
C PHE A 504 14.06 21.85 -28.54
N TYR A 505 14.69 22.85 -29.13
CA TYR A 505 14.07 23.74 -30.09
C TYR A 505 14.81 23.62 -31.42
N PHE A 506 14.08 23.20 -32.45
CA PHE A 506 14.57 23.16 -33.82
C PHE A 506 13.87 24.20 -34.69
N ARG A 507 14.60 24.71 -35.66
CA ARG A 507 14.08 25.60 -36.71
C ARG A 507 14.33 24.98 -38.07
N GLN A 508 13.39 25.10 -38.99
CA GLN A 508 13.59 24.67 -40.37
C GLN A 508 14.59 25.60 -41.07
N VAL A 509 15.55 25.03 -41.81
CA VAL A 509 16.69 25.78 -42.39
C VAL A 509 16.28 26.77 -43.48
N ASP A 510 15.18 26.50 -44.20
CA ASP A 510 14.70 27.28 -45.34
C ASP A 510 13.42 28.13 -45.06
N ALA A 511 13.18 28.50 -43.79
CA ALA A 511 11.95 29.17 -43.34
C ALA A 511 11.91 30.70 -43.46
#